data_AF-A9B8N8-F1
#
_entry.id   AF-A9B8N8-F1
#
_cell.length_a   1.000
_cell.length_b   1.000
_cell.length_c   1.000
_cell.angle_alpha   90.00
_cell.angle_beta   90.00
_cell.angle_gamma   90.00
#
_symmetry.space_group_name_H-M   'P 1'
#
loop_
_entity.id
_entity.type
_entity.pdbx_description
1 polymer ?
#
loop_
_entity_poly.entity_id
_entity_poly.type
_entity_poly.pdbx_seq_one_letter_code
_entity_poly.pdbx_strand_id
1 'polypeptide(L)'
;MRLRQVMLVEGRAEALTVLEQQRGMQGGVQAGWTATHRVIPAGAAAQVARAVGLPSPRQPAPPREVETLVLALRIAAQQVPRYATVFQEQAQQLLADLSFAQRCVIDEQWEGLHSSLTPPLATDAEPLAVGHEPQAAITVEQARQAVREAIRSGQTLTVRYYTPSAHRITTRTIRPLELTSTGVRGWCELRQEERAFRFDRILAIAAHMG
;
A
#
# COMPACT_ATOMS: atom_id res chain seq x y z
N MET A 1 -31.55 14.21 -12.84
CA MET A 1 -30.47 14.41 -11.85
C MET A 1 -29.23 14.93 -12.59
N ARG A 2 -28.67 16.09 -12.21
CA ARG A 2 -27.40 16.58 -12.79
C ARG A 2 -26.24 15.87 -12.08
N LEU A 3 -25.51 15.04 -12.81
CA LEU A 3 -24.25 14.45 -12.34
C LEU A 3 -23.25 15.58 -12.11
N ARG A 4 -22.89 15.85 -10.86
CA ARG A 4 -21.81 16.78 -10.52
C ARG A 4 -20.49 16.05 -10.78
N GLN A 5 -19.74 16.48 -11.80
CA GLN A 5 -18.36 16.05 -11.97
C GLN A 5 -17.55 16.50 -10.75
N VAL A 6 -16.98 15.54 -10.03
CA VAL A 6 -16.00 15.78 -8.97
C VAL A 6 -14.65 15.41 -9.55
N MET A 7 -13.82 16.41 -9.84
CA MET A 7 -12.44 16.19 -10.26
C MET A 7 -11.57 16.12 -9.01
N LEU A 8 -10.83 15.03 -8.89
CA LEU A 8 -10.07 14.65 -7.71
C LEU A 8 -8.60 14.88 -8.04
N VAL A 9 -7.98 15.87 -7.40
CA VAL A 9 -6.60 16.27 -7.67
C VAL A 9 -5.71 15.80 -6.52
N GLU A 10 -4.72 14.97 -6.84
CA GLU A 10 -3.73 14.49 -5.87
C GLU A 10 -2.63 15.55 -5.66
N GLY A 11 -2.33 15.86 -4.39
CA GLY A 11 -1.24 16.77 -4.03
C GLY A 11 -0.99 16.79 -2.52
N ARG A 12 0.17 17.31 -2.10
CA ARG A 12 0.47 17.61 -0.69
C ARG A 12 -0.24 18.91 -0.29
N ALA A 13 -0.74 19.00 0.94
CA ALA A 13 -1.40 20.21 1.43
C ALA A 13 -0.48 21.44 1.34
N GLU A 14 0.83 21.28 1.56
CA GLU A 14 1.80 22.38 1.43
C GLU A 14 2.01 22.84 -0.02
N ALA A 15 1.89 21.93 -0.99
CA ALA A 15 1.98 22.28 -2.41
C ALA A 15 0.82 23.18 -2.85
N LEU A 16 -0.34 23.07 -2.17
CA LEU A 16 -1.47 23.98 -2.36
C LEU A 16 -1.16 25.39 -1.83
N THR A 17 -0.60 25.50 -0.64
CA THR A 17 -0.26 26.81 -0.05
C THR A 17 0.78 27.55 -0.89
N VAL A 18 1.75 26.82 -1.46
CA VAL A 18 2.73 27.38 -2.40
C VAL A 18 2.07 27.79 -3.73
N LEU A 19 1.12 27.01 -4.25
CA LEU A 19 0.33 27.39 -5.44
C LEU A 19 -0.58 28.60 -5.19
N GLU A 20 -1.15 28.72 -3.99
CA GLU A 20 -1.99 29.85 -3.55
C GLU A 20 -1.16 31.12 -3.28
N GLN A 21 0.06 30.99 -2.76
CA GLN A 21 0.94 32.12 -2.46
C GLN A 21 1.76 32.60 -3.67
N GLN A 22 2.20 31.70 -4.55
CA GLN A 22 3.00 32.06 -5.74
C GLN A 22 2.18 32.75 -6.84
N ARG A 23 0.86 32.65 -6.80
CA ARG A 23 -0.02 33.40 -7.70
C ARG A 23 -0.98 34.20 -6.86
N GLY A 24 -0.78 35.52 -6.81
CA GLY A 24 -1.78 36.45 -6.28
C GLY A 24 -3.12 36.31 -7.00
N MET A 25 -3.90 35.30 -6.62
CA MET A 25 -5.16 34.91 -7.23
C MET A 25 -6.30 35.74 -6.64
N GLN A 26 -6.33 37.03 -6.98
CA GLN A 26 -7.58 37.81 -6.99
C GLN A 26 -8.32 37.75 -8.34
N GLY A 27 -7.89 36.93 -9.29
CA GLY A 27 -8.60 36.75 -10.55
C GLY A 27 -8.20 35.48 -11.27
N GLY A 28 -9.20 34.74 -11.76
CA GLY A 28 -9.00 33.69 -12.75
C GLY A 28 -8.68 32.32 -12.15
N VAL A 29 -9.67 31.72 -11.51
CA VAL A 29 -9.80 30.27 -11.50
C VAL A 29 -9.73 29.80 -12.96
N GLN A 30 -8.80 28.89 -13.31
CA GLN A 30 -8.70 28.36 -14.68
C GLN A 30 -10.08 27.85 -15.12
N ALA A 31 -10.47 28.17 -16.36
CA ALA A 31 -11.76 27.79 -16.93
C ALA A 31 -12.02 26.28 -16.70
N GLY A 32 -12.94 25.96 -15.78
CA GLY A 32 -13.28 24.59 -15.40
C GLY A 32 -13.39 24.35 -13.89
N TRP A 33 -12.74 25.15 -13.07
CA TRP A 33 -12.79 25.01 -11.61
C TRP A 33 -13.88 25.93 -11.04
N THR A 34 -14.77 25.38 -10.23
CA THR A 34 -15.87 26.10 -9.55
C THR A 34 -15.77 25.90 -8.03
N ALA A 35 -16.49 26.71 -7.24
CA ALA A 35 -16.54 26.63 -5.77
C ALA A 35 -16.99 25.27 -5.17
N THR A 36 -17.30 24.27 -6.02
CA THR A 36 -17.64 22.90 -5.64
C THR A 36 -16.45 21.92 -5.65
N HIS A 37 -15.26 22.36 -6.05
CA HIS A 37 -14.06 21.52 -6.06
C HIS A 37 -13.43 21.50 -4.65
N ARG A 38 -13.31 20.31 -4.05
CA ARG A 38 -12.68 20.11 -2.74
C ARG A 38 -11.44 19.25 -2.90
N VAL A 39 -10.33 19.70 -2.32
CA VAL A 39 -9.10 18.93 -2.24
C VAL A 39 -9.27 17.87 -1.16
N ILE A 40 -8.89 16.64 -1.47
CA ILE A 40 -8.89 15.54 -0.50
C ILE A 40 -7.47 14.99 -0.37
N PRO A 41 -7.05 14.52 0.82
CA PRO A 41 -5.74 13.94 1.00
C PRO A 41 -5.52 12.76 0.05
N ALA A 42 -4.30 12.61 -0.49
CA ALA A 42 -3.91 11.41 -1.24
C ALA A 42 -4.19 10.16 -0.38
N GLY A 43 -4.91 9.18 -0.94
CA GLY A 43 -5.36 8.00 -0.20
C GLY A 43 -6.74 8.09 0.46
N ALA A 44 -7.31 9.29 0.63
CA ALA A 44 -8.69 9.45 1.13
C ALA A 44 -9.76 9.24 0.04
N ALA A 45 -9.34 9.07 -1.22
CA ALA A 45 -10.24 9.02 -2.37
C ALA A 45 -11.26 7.87 -2.30
N ALA A 46 -10.87 6.70 -1.80
CA ALA A 46 -11.79 5.57 -1.61
C ALA A 46 -12.82 5.84 -0.49
N GLN A 47 -12.40 6.43 0.63
CA GLN A 47 -13.30 6.81 1.72
C GLN A 47 -14.29 7.89 1.28
N VAL A 48 -13.81 8.92 0.58
CA VAL A 48 -14.65 9.99 0.06
C VAL A 48 -15.63 9.45 -0.97
N ALA A 49 -15.17 8.63 -1.93
CA ALA A 49 -16.05 7.99 -2.91
C ALA A 49 -17.16 7.20 -2.22
N ARG A 50 -16.82 6.38 -1.21
CA ARG A 50 -17.80 5.64 -0.41
C ARG A 50 -18.80 6.56 0.32
N ALA A 51 -18.32 7.65 0.93
CA ALA A 51 -19.15 8.61 1.65
C ALA A 51 -20.13 9.37 0.74
N VAL A 52 -19.78 9.57 -0.53
CA VAL A 52 -20.63 10.27 -1.52
C VAL A 52 -21.38 9.32 -2.46
N GLY A 53 -21.35 8.00 -2.20
CA GLY A 53 -22.03 7.00 -3.02
C GLY A 53 -21.43 6.80 -4.42
N LEU A 54 -20.17 7.21 -4.63
CA LEU A 54 -19.43 6.98 -5.86
C LEU A 54 -18.64 5.66 -5.78
N PRO A 55 -18.44 4.96 -6.92
CA PRO A 55 -17.54 3.83 -6.96
C PRO A 55 -16.13 4.26 -6.53
N SER A 56 -15.47 3.43 -5.73
CA SER A 56 -14.08 3.71 -5.34
C SER A 56 -13.21 3.86 -6.59
N PRO A 57 -12.34 4.88 -6.65
CA PRO A 57 -11.45 5.05 -7.79
C PRO A 57 -10.62 3.78 -7.97
N ARG A 58 -10.55 3.30 -9.22
CA ARG A 58 -9.73 2.14 -9.56
C ARG A 58 -8.28 2.45 -9.19
N GLN A 59 -7.66 1.54 -8.45
CA GLN A 59 -6.23 1.64 -8.22
C GLN A 59 -5.50 1.58 -9.57
N PRO A 60 -4.45 2.38 -9.77
CA PRO A 60 -3.65 2.30 -10.97
C PRO A 60 -3.08 0.89 -11.06
N ALA A 61 -3.42 0.17 -12.13
CA ALA A 61 -2.85 -1.13 -12.39
C ALA A 61 -1.35 -0.98 -12.71
N PRO A 62 -0.50 -1.92 -12.29
CA PRO A 62 0.87 -1.96 -12.77
C PRO A 62 0.88 -2.22 -14.30
N PRO A 63 1.94 -1.80 -15.02
CA PRO A 63 2.15 -2.28 -16.38
C PRO A 63 2.22 -3.81 -16.38
N ARG A 64 1.39 -4.48 -17.21
CA ARG A 64 1.27 -5.96 -17.22
C ARG A 64 2.61 -6.66 -17.40
N GLU A 65 3.49 -6.11 -18.23
CA GLU A 65 4.82 -6.65 -18.48
C GLU A 65 5.68 -6.63 -17.20
N VAL A 66 5.70 -5.49 -16.50
CA VAL A 66 6.45 -5.34 -15.24
C VAL A 66 5.89 -6.28 -14.16
N GLU A 67 4.58 -6.35 -14.02
CA GLU A 67 3.90 -7.29 -13.12
C GLU A 67 4.29 -8.74 -13.41
N THR A 68 4.21 -9.15 -14.68
CA THR A 68 4.57 -10.51 -15.12
C THR A 68 6.04 -10.82 -14.82
N LEU A 69 6.95 -9.90 -15.13
CA LEU A 69 8.38 -10.07 -14.91
C LEU A 69 8.71 -10.17 -13.41
N VAL A 70 8.13 -9.30 -12.57
CA VAL A 70 8.34 -9.36 -11.11
C VAL A 70 7.86 -10.69 -10.55
N LEU A 71 6.67 -11.15 -10.94
CA LEU A 71 6.15 -12.45 -10.50
C LEU A 71 7.05 -13.61 -10.98
N ALA A 72 7.49 -13.59 -12.25
CA ALA A 72 8.37 -14.60 -12.80
C ALA A 72 9.73 -14.66 -12.08
N LEU A 73 10.32 -13.49 -11.79
CA LEU A 73 11.58 -13.40 -11.04
C LEU A 73 11.44 -13.93 -9.61
N ARG A 74 10.32 -13.63 -8.93
CA ARG A 74 10.02 -14.18 -7.59
C ARG A 74 9.87 -15.70 -7.63
N ILE A 75 9.18 -16.25 -8.64
CA ILE A 75 9.11 -17.70 -8.85
C ILE A 75 10.51 -18.27 -9.10
N ALA A 76 11.29 -17.67 -9.99
CA ALA A 76 12.64 -18.12 -10.33
C ALA A 76 13.57 -18.12 -9.11
N ALA A 77 13.47 -17.11 -8.24
CA ALA A 77 14.22 -17.04 -6.99
C ALA A 77 13.93 -18.23 -6.05
N GLN A 78 12.69 -18.72 -6.03
CA GLN A 78 12.31 -19.90 -5.25
C GLN A 78 12.75 -21.21 -5.89
N GLN A 79 12.64 -21.30 -7.23
CA GLN A 79 12.90 -22.55 -7.96
C GLN A 79 14.39 -22.76 -8.26
N VAL A 80 15.20 -21.69 -8.28
CA VAL A 80 16.62 -21.76 -8.64
C VAL A 80 17.48 -21.02 -7.60
N PRO A 81 17.70 -21.61 -6.40
CA PRO A 81 18.35 -20.93 -5.27
C PRO A 81 19.74 -20.36 -5.57
N ARG A 82 20.49 -20.97 -6.49
CA ARG A 82 21.82 -20.50 -6.92
C ARG A 82 21.82 -19.06 -7.44
N TYR A 83 20.69 -18.60 -8.00
CA TYR A 83 20.55 -17.26 -8.57
C TYR A 83 19.51 -16.41 -7.84
N ALA A 84 19.05 -16.84 -6.66
CA ALA A 84 17.95 -16.18 -5.93
C ALA A 84 18.22 -14.69 -5.70
N THR A 85 19.41 -14.33 -5.22
CA THR A 85 19.79 -12.93 -4.96
C THR A 85 19.71 -12.08 -6.23
N VAL A 86 20.20 -12.57 -7.36
CA VAL A 86 20.17 -11.83 -8.65
C VAL A 86 18.72 -11.61 -9.11
N PHE A 87 17.87 -12.63 -8.99
CA PHE A 87 16.46 -12.49 -9.34
C PHE A 87 15.71 -11.53 -8.41
N GLN A 88 16.02 -11.55 -7.11
CA GLN A 88 15.46 -10.63 -6.12
C GLN A 88 15.87 -9.18 -6.42
N GLU A 89 17.15 -8.94 -6.73
CA GLU A 89 17.66 -7.62 -7.08
C GLU A 89 16.99 -7.08 -8.35
N GLN A 90 16.84 -7.91 -9.38
CA GLN A 90 16.14 -7.52 -10.62
C GLN A 90 14.66 -7.22 -10.36
N ALA A 91 13.98 -8.03 -9.56
CA ALA A 91 12.59 -7.77 -9.19
C ALA A 91 12.47 -6.44 -8.43
N GLN A 92 13.42 -6.16 -7.53
CA GLN A 92 13.45 -4.92 -6.76
C GLN A 92 13.70 -3.69 -7.64
N GLN A 93 14.56 -3.80 -8.65
CA GLN A 93 14.77 -2.73 -9.64
C GLN A 93 13.48 -2.42 -10.41
N LEU A 94 12.77 -3.44 -10.88
CA LEU A 94 11.49 -3.26 -11.56
C LEU A 94 10.42 -2.63 -10.65
N LEU A 95 10.41 -2.98 -9.36
CA LEU A 95 9.51 -2.39 -8.39
C LEU A 95 9.86 -0.92 -8.11
N ALA A 96 11.13 -0.51 -8.24
CA ALA A 96 11.61 0.83 -7.88
C ALA A 96 10.80 1.94 -8.57
N ASP A 97 10.46 1.76 -9.84
CA ASP A 97 9.75 2.74 -10.67
C ASP A 97 8.22 2.74 -10.46
N LEU A 98 7.69 1.81 -9.68
CA LEU A 98 6.25 1.68 -9.45
C LEU A 98 5.78 2.51 -8.26
N SER A 99 4.58 3.08 -8.41
CA SER A 99 3.85 3.71 -7.30
C SER A 99 3.54 2.69 -6.20
N PHE A 100 3.35 3.19 -4.97
CA PHE A 100 2.98 2.35 -3.83
C PHE A 100 1.73 1.48 -4.09
N ALA A 101 0.71 2.05 -4.74
CA ALA A 101 -0.52 1.32 -5.06
C ALA A 101 -0.26 0.16 -6.04
N GLN A 102 0.57 0.37 -7.07
CA GLN A 102 0.94 -0.67 -8.02
C GLN A 102 1.75 -1.79 -7.35
N ARG A 103 2.70 -1.44 -6.46
CA ARG A 103 3.45 -2.43 -5.67
C ARG A 103 2.52 -3.29 -4.80
N CYS A 104 1.52 -2.68 -4.16
CA CYS A 104 0.53 -3.41 -3.37
C CYS A 104 -0.23 -4.46 -4.20
N VAL A 105 -0.58 -4.13 -5.45
CA VAL A 105 -1.27 -5.06 -6.36
C VAL A 105 -0.37 -6.27 -6.65
N ILE A 106 0.89 -6.04 -6.99
CA ILE A 106 1.85 -7.12 -7.28
C ILE A 106 2.11 -7.98 -6.04
N ASP A 107 2.26 -7.37 -4.86
CA ASP A 107 2.46 -8.11 -3.60
C ASP A 107 1.25 -8.97 -3.23
N GLU A 108 0.04 -8.47 -3.44
CA GLU A 108 -1.20 -9.21 -3.20
C GLU A 108 -1.36 -10.39 -4.16
N GLN A 109 -1.04 -10.21 -5.44
CA GLN A 109 -1.04 -11.30 -6.41
C GLN A 109 0.01 -12.36 -6.08
N TRP A 110 1.22 -11.92 -5.70
CA TRP A 110 2.27 -12.83 -5.27
C TRP A 110 1.85 -13.66 -4.05
N GLU A 111 1.23 -13.06 -3.03
CA GLU A 111 0.76 -13.81 -1.86
C GLU A 111 -0.33 -14.84 -2.24
N GLY A 112 -1.22 -14.50 -3.17
CA GLY A 112 -2.21 -15.44 -3.70
C GLY A 112 -1.57 -16.63 -4.41
N LEU A 113 -0.63 -16.36 -5.32
CA LEU A 113 0.14 -17.39 -6.05
C LEU A 113 1.01 -18.22 -5.09
N HIS A 114 1.73 -17.58 -4.18
CA HIS A 114 2.57 -18.28 -3.22
C HIS A 114 1.76 -19.20 -2.31
N SER A 115 0.56 -18.78 -1.89
CA SER A 115 -0.31 -19.62 -1.06
C SER A 115 -0.82 -20.86 -1.80
N SER A 116 -0.92 -20.84 -3.14
CA SER A 116 -1.30 -22.01 -3.92
C SER A 116 -0.11 -22.91 -4.27
N LEU A 117 1.08 -22.33 -4.45
CA LEU A 117 2.31 -23.06 -4.79
C LEU A 117 2.98 -23.72 -3.58
N THR A 118 2.91 -23.09 -2.41
CA THR A 118 3.55 -23.58 -1.18
C THR A 118 2.49 -23.58 -0.08
N PRO A 119 1.92 -24.74 0.30
CA PRO A 119 1.05 -24.81 1.45
C PRO A 119 1.82 -24.31 2.68
N PRO A 120 1.20 -23.47 3.54
CA PRO A 120 1.90 -22.90 4.68
C PRO A 120 2.41 -24.03 5.59
N LEU A 121 3.62 -23.87 6.12
CA LEU A 121 3.93 -24.47 7.42
C LEU A 121 2.90 -23.86 8.39
N ALA A 122 2.06 -24.70 8.99
CA ALA A 122 0.76 -24.35 9.57
C ALA A 122 0.78 -23.38 10.78
N THR A 123 1.90 -22.72 11.08
CA THR A 123 2.10 -21.99 12.33
C THR A 123 1.95 -20.47 12.26
N ASP A 124 2.08 -19.83 11.09
CA ASP A 124 2.22 -18.36 11.04
C ASP A 124 1.01 -17.63 10.43
N ALA A 125 -0.02 -18.40 10.04
CA ALA A 125 -1.20 -17.89 9.36
C ALA A 125 -2.48 -18.36 10.05
N GLU A 126 -3.28 -17.41 10.53
CA GLU A 126 -4.62 -17.68 11.03
C GLU A 126 -5.58 -17.68 9.82
N PRO A 127 -6.20 -18.83 9.47
CA PRO A 127 -7.24 -18.86 8.44
C PRO A 127 -8.48 -18.13 8.96
N LEU A 128 -9.08 -17.30 8.10
CA LEU A 128 -10.34 -16.63 8.41
C LEU A 128 -11.52 -17.49 7.93
N ALA A 129 -12.59 -17.51 8.74
CA ALA A 129 -13.85 -18.12 8.34
C ALA A 129 -14.48 -17.31 7.21
N VAL A 130 -14.96 -18.00 6.18
CA VAL A 130 -15.61 -17.36 5.02
C VAL A 130 -16.77 -16.48 5.50
N GLY A 131 -16.79 -15.23 5.04
CA GLY A 131 -17.82 -14.24 5.39
C GLY A 131 -17.51 -13.39 6.63
N HIS A 132 -16.37 -13.60 7.30
CA HIS A 132 -15.90 -12.70 8.37
C HIS A 132 -14.82 -11.76 7.84
N GLU A 133 -15.09 -10.44 7.94
CA GLU A 133 -14.04 -9.44 7.79
C GLU A 133 -13.28 -9.31 9.12
N PRO A 134 -11.93 -9.35 9.10
CA PRO A 134 -11.16 -9.18 10.32
C PRO A 134 -11.28 -7.76 10.84
N GLN A 135 -11.56 -7.63 12.13
CA GLN A 135 -11.66 -6.34 12.80
C GLN A 135 -10.27 -5.85 13.20
N ALA A 136 -9.91 -4.64 12.77
CA ALA A 136 -8.67 -4.00 13.20
C ALA A 136 -8.81 -3.51 14.65
N ALA A 137 -7.81 -3.80 15.49
CA ALA A 137 -7.72 -3.30 16.85
C ALA A 137 -7.19 -1.86 16.93
N ILE A 138 -6.66 -1.35 15.81
CA ILE A 138 -6.07 -0.03 15.67
C ILE A 138 -6.69 0.73 14.50
N THR A 139 -6.62 2.05 14.57
CA THR A 139 -6.97 2.94 13.47
C THR A 139 -5.80 3.11 12.49
N VAL A 140 -6.10 3.56 11.27
CA VAL A 140 -5.10 3.91 10.26
C VAL A 140 -4.11 4.96 10.78
N GLU A 141 -4.55 5.94 11.57
CA GLU A 141 -3.66 6.97 12.09
C GLU A 141 -2.73 6.45 13.17
N GLN A 142 -3.21 5.54 14.04
CA GLN A 142 -2.34 4.84 14.99
C GLN A 142 -1.27 4.01 14.26
N ALA A 143 -1.64 3.29 13.19
CA ALA A 143 -0.68 2.55 12.38
C ALA A 143 0.36 3.48 11.73
N ARG A 144 -0.08 4.61 11.16
CA ARG A 144 0.79 5.62 10.58
C ARG A 144 1.76 6.20 11.60
N GLN A 145 1.28 6.53 12.79
CA GLN A 145 2.10 7.08 13.88
C GLN A 145 3.15 6.07 14.34
N ALA A 146 2.77 4.80 14.55
CA ALA A 146 3.69 3.74 14.93
C ALA A 146 4.80 3.54 13.89
N VAL A 147 4.44 3.50 12.59
CA VAL A 147 5.43 3.41 11.52
C VAL A 147 6.34 4.63 11.49
N ARG A 148 5.78 5.84 11.60
CA ARG A 148 6.56 7.09 11.60
C ARG A 148 7.59 7.11 12.72
N GLU A 149 7.20 6.65 13.91
CA GLU A 149 8.11 6.56 15.05
C GLU A 149 9.21 5.54 14.78
N ALA A 150 8.85 4.34 14.33
CA ALA A 150 9.82 3.28 14.05
C ALA A 150 10.83 3.65 12.97
N ILE A 151 10.42 4.38 11.92
CA ILE A 151 11.37 4.91 10.93
C ILE A 151 12.33 5.91 11.58
N ARG A 152 11.82 6.81 12.43
CA ARG A 152 12.64 7.82 13.10
C ARG A 152 13.64 7.19 14.08
N SER A 153 13.21 6.15 14.80
CA SER A 153 14.01 5.47 15.82
C SER A 153 14.83 4.29 15.28
N GLY A 154 14.69 3.94 13.99
CA GLY A 154 15.34 2.79 13.38
C GLY A 154 14.85 1.43 13.93
N GLN A 155 13.62 1.38 14.48
CA GLN A 155 13.05 0.18 15.08
C GLN A 155 12.36 -0.72 14.07
N THR A 156 12.33 -2.02 14.39
CA THR A 156 11.52 -2.99 13.65
C THR A 156 10.10 -3.04 14.20
N LEU A 157 9.15 -3.45 13.37
CA LEU A 157 7.73 -3.52 13.71
C LEU A 157 7.22 -4.94 13.53
N THR A 158 6.41 -5.42 14.47
CA THR A 158 5.57 -6.59 14.27
C THR A 158 4.16 -6.17 13.90
N VAL A 159 3.66 -6.70 12.78
CA VAL A 159 2.42 -6.32 12.13
C VAL A 159 1.54 -7.56 11.99
N ARG A 160 0.32 -7.51 12.52
CA ARG A 160 -0.74 -8.46 12.14
C ARG A 160 -1.41 -7.94 10.88
N TYR A 161 -1.22 -8.63 9.77
CA TYR A 161 -1.59 -8.16 8.44
C TYR A 161 -2.62 -9.09 7.78
N TYR A 162 -3.72 -8.52 7.29
CA TYR A 162 -4.72 -9.24 6.51
C TYR A 162 -4.43 -9.16 5.01
N THR A 163 -4.34 -10.31 4.35
CA THR A 163 -4.19 -10.44 2.90
C THR A 163 -5.48 -10.97 2.28
N PRO A 164 -6.24 -10.14 1.52
CA PRO A 164 -7.52 -10.56 0.94
C PRO A 164 -7.39 -11.68 -0.09
N SER A 165 -6.39 -11.63 -0.98
CA SER A 165 -6.19 -12.65 -2.03
C SER A 165 -5.99 -14.07 -1.49
N ALA A 166 -5.40 -14.20 -0.30
CA ALA A 166 -5.20 -15.47 0.37
C ALA A 166 -6.23 -15.73 1.48
N HIS A 167 -7.11 -14.76 1.76
CA HIS A 167 -8.05 -14.72 2.89
C HIS A 167 -7.42 -15.15 4.23
N ARG A 168 -6.29 -14.52 4.59
CA ARG A 168 -5.47 -14.92 5.74
C ARG A 168 -4.94 -13.75 6.53
N ILE A 169 -4.78 -13.96 7.83
CA ILE A 169 -4.01 -13.08 8.70
C ILE A 169 -2.64 -13.68 8.89
N THR A 170 -1.60 -12.87 8.76
CA THR A 170 -0.21 -13.26 9.01
C THR A 170 0.45 -12.29 9.97
N THR A 171 1.34 -12.78 10.81
CA THR A 171 2.20 -11.93 11.64
C THR A 171 3.52 -11.70 10.89
N ARG A 172 3.88 -10.43 10.67
CA ARG A 172 5.07 -10.03 9.89
C ARG A 172 5.97 -9.14 10.73
N THR A 173 7.23 -9.50 10.84
CA THR A 173 8.27 -8.56 11.30
C THR A 173 8.77 -7.78 10.09
N ILE A 174 8.70 -6.45 10.16
CA ILE A 174 9.09 -5.55 9.08
C ILE A 174 10.08 -4.51 9.57
N ARG A 175 11.07 -4.18 8.73
CA ARG A 175 11.91 -2.99 8.91
C ARG A 175 11.34 -1.89 8.03
N PRO A 176 10.65 -0.88 8.59
CA PRO A 176 10.00 0.15 7.78
C PRO A 176 11.07 1.03 7.11
N LEU A 177 10.90 1.27 5.81
CA LEU A 177 11.84 2.03 4.98
C LEU A 177 11.25 3.38 4.54
N GLU A 178 9.98 3.37 4.11
CA GLU A 178 9.32 4.57 3.60
C GLU A 178 7.85 4.62 4.04
N LEU A 179 7.47 5.75 4.64
CA LEU A 179 6.08 6.05 4.97
C LEU A 179 5.36 6.65 3.75
N THR A 180 4.20 6.09 3.39
CA THR A 180 3.36 6.61 2.31
C THR A 180 2.03 7.14 2.85
N SER A 181 1.22 7.76 1.99
CA SER A 181 -0.11 8.26 2.39
C SER A 181 -1.06 7.12 2.78
N THR A 182 -0.92 5.92 2.21
CA THR A 182 -1.83 4.79 2.40
C THR A 182 -1.19 3.57 3.07
N GLY A 183 0.11 3.61 3.36
CA GLY A 183 0.81 2.49 3.97
C GLY A 183 2.29 2.74 4.22
N VAL A 184 3.05 1.64 4.21
CA VAL A 184 4.49 1.63 4.44
C VAL A 184 5.17 0.67 3.48
N ARG A 185 6.32 1.08 2.91
CA ARG A 185 7.26 0.14 2.31
C ARG A 185 8.28 -0.28 3.36
N GLY A 186 8.61 -1.55 3.40
CA GLY A 186 9.59 -2.08 4.34
C GLY A 186 10.15 -3.43 3.94
N TRP A 187 11.30 -3.77 4.50
CA TRP A 187 11.85 -5.12 4.41
C TRP A 187 10.99 -6.06 5.24
N CYS A 188 10.49 -7.15 4.65
CA CYS A 188 9.70 -8.16 5.33
C CYS A 188 10.58 -9.36 5.68
N GLU A 189 10.79 -9.62 6.98
CA GLU A 189 11.66 -10.73 7.42
C GLU A 189 11.12 -12.10 7.02
N LEU A 190 9.80 -12.28 7.03
CA LEU A 190 9.20 -13.55 6.64
C LEU A 190 9.39 -13.85 5.14
N ARG A 191 9.53 -12.82 4.31
CA ARG A 191 9.70 -12.98 2.85
C ARG A 191 11.13 -12.73 2.38
N GLN A 192 11.99 -12.16 3.23
CA GLN A 192 13.34 -11.74 2.89
C GLN A 192 13.37 -10.86 1.62
N GLU A 193 12.45 -9.90 1.54
CA GLU A 193 12.38 -8.91 0.46
C GLU A 193 11.60 -7.66 0.88
N GLU A 194 11.72 -6.58 0.10
CA GLU A 194 10.89 -5.40 0.29
C GLU A 194 9.43 -5.65 -0.14
N ARG A 195 8.50 -5.12 0.65
CA ARG A 195 7.05 -5.24 0.45
C ARG A 195 6.35 -3.93 0.75
N ALA A 196 5.17 -3.75 0.17
CA ALA A 196 4.24 -2.67 0.48
C ALA A 196 3.10 -3.17 1.37
N PHE A 197 2.89 -2.52 2.51
CA PHE A 197 1.84 -2.84 3.48
C PHE A 197 0.87 -1.67 3.63
N ARG A 198 -0.39 -1.90 3.25
CA ARG A 198 -1.45 -0.89 3.39
C ARG A 198 -1.96 -0.78 4.83
N PHE A 199 -2.19 0.44 5.31
CA PHE A 199 -2.68 0.68 6.68
C PHE A 199 -4.07 0.13 6.93
N ASP A 200 -4.95 0.16 5.94
CA ASP A 200 -6.32 -0.37 6.05
C ASP A 200 -6.37 -1.90 6.20
N ARG A 201 -5.22 -2.58 6.05
CA ARG A 201 -5.05 -4.03 6.21
C ARG A 201 -4.22 -4.41 7.44
N ILE A 202 -3.71 -3.43 8.20
CA ILE A 202 -3.00 -3.68 9.46
C ILE A 202 -4.02 -3.81 10.58
N LEU A 203 -4.09 -4.99 11.20
CA LEU A 203 -5.01 -5.30 12.29
C LEU A 203 -4.43 -4.91 13.65
N ALA A 204 -3.11 -5.04 13.82
CA ALA A 204 -2.37 -4.63 15.00
C ALA A 204 -0.91 -4.34 14.64
N ILE A 205 -0.26 -3.47 15.41
CA ILE A 205 1.15 -3.09 15.22
C ILE A 205 1.83 -2.87 16.57
N ALA A 206 3.06 -3.35 16.69
CA ALA A 206 3.90 -3.12 17.86
C ALA A 206 5.36 -2.91 17.43
N ALA A 207 6.06 -1.98 18.08
CA ALA A 207 7.49 -1.79 17.88
C ALA A 207 8.31 -2.75 18.74
N HIS A 208 9.42 -3.23 18.19
CA HIS A 208 10.44 -3.95 18.95
C HIS A 208 11.63 -3.02 19.20
N MET A 209 12.09 -2.99 20.46
CA MET A 209 13.45 -2.55 20.75
C MET A 209 14.37 -3.69 20.33
N GLY A 210 15.17 -3.45 19.27
CA GLY A 210 16.25 -4.35 18.86
C GLY A 210 17.42 -4.28 19.82
#